data_AF-A0A2Z4C021-F1
#
_entry.id   AF-A0A2Z4C021-F1
#
_cell.length_a   1.000
_cell.length_b   1.000
_cell.length_c   1.000
_cell.angle_alpha   90.00
_cell.angle_beta   90.00
_cell.angle_gamma   90.00
#
_symmetry.space_group_name_H-M   'P 1'
#
loop_
_entity.id
_entity.type
_entity.pdbx_description
1 polymer ?
#
loop_
_entity_poly.entity_id
_entity_poly.type
_entity_poly.pdbx_seq_one_letter_code
_entity_poly.pdbx_strand_id
1 'polypeptide(L)'
;MNWNYRVLSDREWSGRNAVTLNAGVNGIYLSRSSLDAAFDDDGRQINPLLVRLTGNVPGLVTLFIRSDWQVQPEGDASLTYLHRLLARSAKPRDSAP
;
A
#
# COMPACT_ATOMS: atom_id res chain seq x y z
N MET A 1 -6.75 -21.76 -2.08
CA MET A 1 -6.94 -20.30 -2.10
C MET A 1 -5.58 -19.67 -1.83
N ASN A 2 -4.84 -19.25 -2.87
CA ASN A 2 -3.46 -18.78 -2.71
C ASN A 2 -3.44 -17.25 -2.73
N TRP A 3 -3.71 -16.64 -1.58
CA TRP A 3 -3.54 -15.21 -1.36
C TRP A 3 -2.25 -14.96 -0.59
N ASN A 4 -1.48 -13.94 -0.97
CA ASN A 4 -0.29 -13.54 -0.23
C ASN A 4 -0.47 -12.17 0.41
N TYR A 5 -0.18 -12.07 1.71
CA TYR A 5 -0.07 -10.79 2.41
C TYR A 5 1.25 -10.77 3.18
N ARG A 6 2.11 -9.78 2.93
CA ARG A 6 3.44 -9.70 3.57
C ARG A 6 3.86 -8.26 3.80
N VAL A 7 4.54 -8.02 4.92
CA VAL A 7 5.35 -6.82 5.13
C VAL A 7 6.78 -7.19 4.76
N LEU A 8 7.37 -6.47 3.80
CA LEU A 8 8.70 -6.72 3.27
C LEU A 8 9.71 -5.78 3.92
N SER A 9 10.85 -6.32 4.32
CA SER A 9 12.01 -5.50 4.69
C SER A 9 12.51 -4.69 3.48
N ASP A 10 13.34 -3.67 3.71
CA ASP A 10 13.89 -2.86 2.61
C ASP A 10 14.62 -3.69 1.56
N ARG A 11 15.32 -4.75 2.00
CA ARG A 11 16.03 -5.68 1.11
C ARG A 11 15.09 -6.55 0.27
N GLU A 12 13.95 -6.93 0.83
CA GLU A 12 12.91 -7.70 0.12
C GLU A 12 12.05 -6.79 -0.75
N TRP A 13 11.96 -5.51 -0.41
CA TRP A 13 11.24 -4.51 -1.18
C TRP A 13 12.01 -4.10 -2.44
N SER A 14 13.32 -3.84 -2.34
CA SER A 14 14.11 -3.41 -3.49
C SER A 14 15.55 -3.93 -3.45
N GLY A 15 16.23 -3.84 -4.59
CA GLY A 15 17.62 -4.29 -4.74
C GLY A 15 17.74 -5.78 -5.06
N ARG A 16 18.90 -6.35 -4.76
CA ARG A 16 19.28 -7.71 -5.21
C ARG A 16 18.47 -8.84 -4.57
N ASN A 17 17.86 -8.58 -3.40
CA ASN A 17 17.06 -9.56 -2.68
C ASN A 17 15.55 -9.27 -2.80
N ALA A 18 15.16 -8.42 -3.75
CA ALA A 18 13.76 -8.06 -3.94
C ALA A 18 12.91 -9.30 -4.24
N VAL A 19 11.76 -9.40 -3.56
CA VAL A 19 10.84 -10.51 -3.76
C VAL A 19 10.31 -10.47 -5.20
N THR A 20 10.44 -11.59 -5.90
CA THR A 20 9.82 -11.77 -7.21
C THR A 20 8.30 -11.87 -7.06
N LEU A 21 7.61 -10.92 -7.67
CA LEU A 21 6.15 -10.86 -7.65
C LEU A 21 5.55 -11.70 -8.78
N ASN A 22 4.47 -12.42 -8.48
CA ASN A 22 3.76 -13.25 -9.45
C ASN A 22 2.42 -12.59 -9.82
N ALA A 23 2.29 -12.17 -11.08
CA ALA A 23 1.08 -11.53 -11.59
C ALA A 23 -0.16 -12.43 -11.55
N GLY A 24 -0.01 -13.76 -11.58
CA GLY A 24 -1.11 -14.72 -11.55
C GLY A 24 -1.65 -15.03 -10.16
N VAL A 25 -1.04 -14.48 -9.10
CA VAL A 25 -1.42 -14.74 -7.71
C VAL A 25 -1.81 -13.43 -7.05
N ASN A 26 -2.97 -13.42 -6.40
CA ASN A 26 -3.40 -12.23 -5.66
C ASN A 26 -2.46 -11.96 -4.48
N GLY A 27 -1.98 -10.73 -4.37
CA GLY A 27 -1.01 -10.36 -3.36
C GLY A 27 -1.09 -8.91 -2.93
N ILE A 28 -0.87 -8.68 -1.63
CA ILE A 28 -0.67 -7.36 -1.02
C ILE A 28 0.68 -7.39 -0.30
N TYR A 29 1.62 -6.54 -0.74
CA TYR A 29 2.94 -6.45 -0.14
C TYR A 29 3.19 -5.01 0.31
N LEU A 30 3.54 -4.82 1.58
CA LEU A 30 3.84 -3.50 2.13
C LEU A 30 5.34 -3.34 2.33
N SER A 31 5.87 -2.13 2.10
CA SER A 31 7.21 -1.79 2.56
C SER A 31 7.19 -1.57 4.07
N ARG A 32 8.09 -2.21 4.82
CA ARG A 32 8.22 -2.00 6.26
C ARG A 32 8.59 -0.56 6.58
N SER A 33 9.60 0.00 5.92
CA SER A 33 10.03 1.38 6.12
C SER A 33 8.94 2.38 5.77
N SER A 34 8.17 2.13 4.70
CA SER A 34 7.02 2.97 4.36
C SER A 34 5.91 2.84 5.39
N LEU A 35 5.66 1.65 5.93
CA LEU A 35 4.65 1.45 6.98
C LEU A 35 5.02 2.20 8.26
N ASP A 36 6.29 2.11 8.67
CA ASP A 36 6.79 2.81 9.86
C ASP A 36 6.77 4.34 9.67
N ALA A 37 6.94 4.85 8.45
CA ALA A 37 6.91 6.29 8.15
C ALA A 37 5.51 6.83 7.78
N ALA A 38 4.56 5.95 7.45
CA ALA A 38 3.23 6.35 6.97
C ALA A 38 2.32 6.83 8.10
N PHE A 39 2.51 6.36 9.33
CA PHE A 39 1.63 6.64 10.46
C PHE A 39 2.40 7.25 11.62
N ASP A 40 1.77 8.18 12.34
CA ASP A 40 2.27 8.68 13.61
C ASP A 40 1.96 7.71 14.77
N ASP A 41 2.44 8.05 15.97
CA ASP A 41 2.23 7.25 17.18
C ASP A 41 0.75 7.11 17.59
N ASP A 42 -0.11 8.03 17.10
CA ASP A 42 -1.57 7.99 17.29
C ASP A 42 -2.28 7.12 16.21
N GLY A 43 -1.53 6.56 15.26
CA GLY A 43 -2.06 5.77 14.15
C GLY A 43 -2.71 6.61 13.04
N ARG A 44 -2.50 7.94 13.02
CA ARG A 44 -2.95 8.79 11.91
C ARG A 44 -1.97 8.69 10.76
N GLN A 45 -2.50 8.58 9.56
CA GLN A 45 -1.65 8.61 8.38
C GLN A 45 -1.10 10.01 8.14
N ILE A 46 0.23 10.12 8.14
CA ILE A 46 0.99 11.35 7.87
C ILE A 46 1.75 11.30 6.54
N ASN A 47 2.03 10.11 6.00
CA ASN A 47 2.63 9.92 4.68
C ASN A 47 1.90 8.80 3.89
N PRO A 48 1.94 8.81 2.56
CA PRO A 48 1.38 7.73 1.75
C PRO A 48 2.03 6.38 2.08
N LEU A 49 1.21 5.33 2.21
CA LEU A 49 1.71 3.97 2.42
C LEU A 49 1.98 3.30 1.07
N LEU A 50 3.22 2.89 0.84
CA LEU A 50 3.59 2.17 -0.37
C LEU A 50 3.15 0.70 -0.30
N VAL A 51 2.43 0.26 -1.34
CA VAL A 51 1.93 -1.10 -1.49
C VAL A 51 2.23 -1.64 -2.88
N ARG A 52 2.58 -2.92 -2.97
CA ARG A 52 2.58 -3.66 -4.24
C ARG A 52 1.39 -4.59 -4.31
N LEU A 53 0.63 -4.50 -5.41
CA LEU A 53 -0.57 -5.29 -5.66
C LEU A 53 -0.37 -6.20 -6.87
N THR A 54 -0.73 -7.48 -6.74
CA THR A 54 -0.64 -8.48 -7.83
C THR A 54 -1.96 -9.25 -7.99
N GLY A 55 -2.15 -9.95 -9.12
CA GLY A 55 -3.37 -10.69 -9.40
C GLY A 55 -4.50 -9.78 -9.87
N ASN A 56 -5.69 -9.95 -9.29
CA ASN A 56 -6.87 -9.12 -9.57
C ASN A 56 -6.77 -7.75 -8.87
N VAL A 57 -5.88 -6.90 -9.39
CA VAL A 57 -5.66 -5.52 -8.89
C VAL A 57 -6.95 -4.68 -8.93
N PRO A 58 -7.80 -4.71 -9.98
CA PRO A 58 -9.07 -3.96 -9.96
C PRO A 58 -10.02 -4.37 -8.83
N GLY A 59 -10.14 -5.67 -8.54
CA GLY A 59 -10.93 -6.17 -7.42
C GLY A 59 -10.35 -5.77 -6.06
N LEU A 60 -9.02 -5.78 -5.95
CA LEU A 60 -8.29 -5.29 -4.78
C LEU A 60 -8.50 -3.80 -4.52
N VAL A 61 -8.41 -2.97 -5.56
CA VAL A 61 -8.68 -1.53 -5.47
C VAL A 61 -10.12 -1.28 -5.01
N THR A 62 -11.08 -2.06 -5.52
CA THR A 62 -12.48 -1.99 -5.08
C THR A 62 -12.62 -2.31 -3.59
N LEU A 63 -11.90 -3.32 -3.09
CA LEU A 63 -11.86 -3.66 -1.67
C LEU A 63 -11.29 -2.52 -0.82
N PHE A 64 -10.15 -1.94 -1.23
CA PHE A 64 -9.55 -0.80 -0.53
C PHE A 64 -10.50 0.40 -0.45
N ILE A 65 -11.16 0.76 -1.56
CA ILE A 65 -12.12 1.87 -1.60
C ILE A 65 -13.30 1.62 -0.64
N ARG A 66 -13.79 0.38 -0.55
CA ARG A 66 -14.84 0.00 0.42
C ARG A 66 -14.39 0.07 1.87
N SER A 67 -13.09 0.02 2.12
CA SER A 67 -12.47 0.15 3.45
C SER A 67 -11.92 1.56 3.70
N ASP A 68 -12.45 2.56 2.99
CA ASP A 68 -12.06 3.98 3.11
C ASP A 68 -10.59 4.26 2.77
N TRP A 69 -9.96 3.42 1.96
CA TRP A 69 -8.65 3.69 1.37
C TRP A 69 -8.77 4.18 -0.07
N GLN A 70 -8.06 5.24 -0.40
CA GLN A 70 -7.78 5.63 -1.77
C GLN A 70 -6.51 4.92 -2.24
N VAL A 71 -6.56 4.36 -3.45
CA VAL A 71 -5.41 3.74 -4.11
C VAL A 71 -5.00 4.62 -5.28
N GLN A 72 -3.72 5.00 -5.34
CA GLN A 72 -3.15 5.78 -6.45
C GLN A 72 -1.98 5.00 -7.06
N PRO A 73 -1.89 4.83 -8.39
CA PRO A 73 -0.73 4.21 -9.01
C PRO A 73 0.53 5.07 -8.80
N GLU A 74 1.68 4.42 -8.58
CA GLU A 74 2.96 5.08 -8.42
C GLU A 74 3.68 5.23 -9.76
N GLY A 75 3.62 6.43 -10.37
CA GLY A 75 4.49 6.80 -11.49
C GLY A 75 4.25 6.05 -12.80
N ASP A 76 5.35 5.84 -13.56
CA ASP A 76 5.36 5.30 -14.92
C ASP A 76 5.11 3.78 -15.00
N ALA A 77 4.75 3.30 -16.18
CA ALA A 77 4.41 1.90 -16.49
C ALA A 77 5.44 0.84 -16.05
N SER A 78 6.69 1.25 -15.75
CA SER A 78 7.76 0.39 -15.21
C SER A 78 7.52 -0.08 -13.77
N LEU A 79 6.66 0.60 -13.02
CA LEU A 79 6.30 0.28 -11.64
C LEU A 79 4.94 -0.45 -11.58
N THR A 80 4.79 -1.47 -12.42
CA THR A 80 3.51 -2.15 -12.74
C THR A 80 2.67 -2.61 -11.53
N TYR A 81 3.29 -2.85 -10.38
CA TYR A 81 2.60 -3.30 -9.17
C TYR A 81 2.49 -2.24 -8.08
N LEU A 82 3.18 -1.10 -8.19
CA LEU A 82 3.37 -0.17 -7.08
C LEU A 82 2.25 0.87 -7.03
N HIS A 83 1.69 1.05 -5.84
CA HIS A 83 0.63 2.02 -5.55
C HIS A 83 0.89 2.72 -4.21
N ARG A 84 0.23 3.85 -4.01
CA ARG A 84 0.06 4.54 -2.72
C ARG A 84 -1.32 4.24 -2.16
N LEU A 85 -1.38 3.93 -0.88
CA LEU A 85 -2.61 3.90 -0.10
C LEU A 85 -2.72 5.17 0.75
N LEU A 86 -3.89 5.81 0.68
CA LEU A 86 -4.25 6.98 1.48
C LEU A 86 -5.56 6.70 2.22
N ALA A 87 -5.57 6.83 3.54
CA ALA A 87 -6.77 6.73 4.36
C ALA A 87 -7.63 7.97 4.13
N ARG A 88 -8.92 7.78 3.82
CA ARG A 88 -9.86 8.85 3.50
C ARG A 88 -10.30 9.66 4.74
N SER A 89 -9.82 9.34 5.94
CA SER A 89 -10.15 10.12 7.14
C SER A 89 -9.08 10.02 8.24
N ALA A 90 -8.41 11.13 8.48
CA ALA A 90 -8.54 11.78 9.78
C ALA A 90 -9.27 13.10 9.49
N LYS A 91 -10.52 13.25 9.94
CA LYS A 91 -11.15 14.58 9.97
C LYS A 91 -10.16 15.54 10.65
N PRO A 92 -9.89 16.74 10.10
CA PRO A 92 -9.27 17.79 10.89
C PRO A 92 -10.14 17.94 12.14
N ARG A 93 -9.52 17.89 13.33
CA ARG A 93 -10.22 18.37 14.53
C ARG A 93 -10.70 19.77 14.21
N ASP A 94 -11.99 19.98 14.47
CA ASP A 94 -12.64 21.29 14.58
C ASP A 94 -11.62 22.42 14.73
N SER A 95 -11.40 23.17 13.64
CA SER A 95 -11.20 24.60 13.80
C SER A 95 -12.55 25.13 14.26
N ALA A 96 -12.75 25.18 15.57
CA ALA A 96 -13.86 25.87 16.20
C ALA A 96 -13.38 26.54 17.50
N PRO A 97 -13.88 27.75 17.83
CA PRO A 97 -14.42 28.82 16.99
C PRO A 97 -13.39 29.92 16.65
#